data_AF-A0A0Q6UHA9-F1
#
_entry.id   AF-A0A0Q6UHA9-F1
#
_cell.length_a   1.000
_cell.length_b   1.000
_cell.length_c   1.000
_cell.angle_alpha   90.00
_cell.angle_beta   90.00
_cell.angle_gamma   90.00
#
_symmetry.space_group_name_H-M   'P 1'
#
loop_
_entity.id
_entity.type
_entity.pdbx_description
1 polymer ?
#
loop_
_entity_poly.entity_id
_entity_poly.type
_entity_poly.pdbx_seq_one_letter_code
_entity_poly.pdbx_strand_id
1 'polypeptide(L)'
;MITVQDGVVRLDDAGVAAVLPGGDDLDPGTVRELERAGLGAALATLRSPLVTLEVLLAGATVQLHRASVDADRAVVLLAVRPGLHQLMVLPPSHLAAALVRMTRTGPRRAAGGERRAAPAEAATRLLSADDAVRQGVLQEAAATLAWRLRVGWDGEHRDLVVVDGPAGLHVLDDEAGELVPVSATSLYRVFTTALPPEALAPAS
;
A
#
# COMPACT_ATOMS: atom_id res chain seq x y z
N MET A 1 9.30 9.53 16.28
CA MET A 1 9.50 10.95 16.04
C MET A 1 8.68 11.40 14.85
N ILE A 2 7.98 12.52 15.00
CA ILE A 2 7.28 13.23 13.92
C ILE A 2 8.01 14.55 13.71
N THR A 3 8.25 14.93 12.46
CA THR A 3 8.95 16.16 12.09
C THR A 3 8.16 16.90 11.02
N VAL A 4 8.01 18.21 11.19
CA VAL A 4 7.37 19.10 10.23
C VAL A 4 8.42 20.08 9.71
N GLN A 5 8.72 20.02 8.42
CA GLN A 5 9.69 20.92 7.78
C GLN A 5 9.18 21.36 6.41
N ASP A 6 9.10 22.66 6.18
CA ASP A 6 8.67 23.25 4.90
C ASP A 6 7.32 22.72 4.39
N GLY A 7 6.39 22.45 5.31
CA GLY A 7 5.08 21.86 5.01
C GLY A 7 5.10 20.35 4.71
N VAL A 8 6.26 19.70 4.79
CA VAL A 8 6.41 18.25 4.66
C VAL A 8 6.44 17.62 6.04
N VAL A 9 5.60 16.62 6.25
CA VAL A 9 5.57 15.85 7.50
C VAL A 9 6.20 14.49 7.30
N ARG A 10 7.20 14.20 8.13
CA ARG A 10 7.92 12.92 8.14
C ARG A 10 7.81 12.25 9.50
N LEU A 11 7.65 10.94 9.45
CA LEU A 11 7.47 10.08 10.62
C LEU A 11 8.49 8.94 10.54
N ASP A 12 9.13 8.62 11.66
CA ASP A 12 9.78 7.32 11.81
C ASP A 12 8.75 6.23 12.21
N ASP A 13 9.22 5.00 12.42
CA ASP A 13 8.33 3.88 12.77
C ASP A 13 7.53 4.11 14.07
N ALA A 14 8.12 4.77 15.07
CA ALA A 14 7.41 5.11 16.30
C ALA A 14 6.35 6.21 16.06
N GLY A 15 6.66 7.18 15.21
CA GLY A 15 5.71 8.20 14.77
C GLY A 15 4.54 7.58 13.99
N VAL A 16 4.83 6.63 13.10
CA VAL A 16 3.80 5.87 12.37
C VAL A 16 2.90 5.10 13.34
N ALA A 17 3.47 4.39 14.31
CA ALA A 17 2.69 3.65 15.30
C ALA A 17 1.75 4.57 16.10
N ALA A 18 2.19 5.77 16.47
CA ALA A 18 1.41 6.71 17.28
C ALA A 18 0.25 7.39 16.53
N VAL A 19 0.30 7.48 15.20
CA VAL A 19 -0.77 8.11 14.39
C VAL A 19 -1.81 7.11 13.88
N LEU A 20 -1.50 5.81 13.88
CA LEU A 20 -2.39 4.75 13.41
C LEU A 20 -3.41 4.33 14.49
N PRO A 21 -4.47 3.58 14.13
CA PRO A 21 -5.47 3.11 15.08
C PRO A 21 -4.82 2.27 16.19
N GLY A 22 -5.19 2.55 17.44
CA GLY A 22 -4.64 1.87 18.62
C GLY A 22 -3.26 2.38 19.07
N GLY A 23 -2.69 3.39 18.41
CA GLY A 23 -1.49 4.08 18.88
C GLY A 23 -1.72 4.89 20.15
N ASP A 24 -0.65 5.08 20.93
CA ASP A 24 -0.67 5.94 22.11
C ASP A 24 -1.05 7.39 21.76
N ASP A 25 -1.52 8.13 22.75
CA ASP A 25 -1.80 9.55 22.56
C ASP A 25 -0.51 10.32 22.23
N LEU A 26 -0.57 11.08 21.14
CA LEU A 26 0.49 12.01 20.78
C LEU A 26 0.61 13.05 21.89
N ASP A 27 1.85 13.45 22.19
CA ASP A 27 2.05 14.53 23.14
C ASP A 27 1.38 15.83 22.62
N PRO A 28 0.87 16.69 23.53
CA PRO A 28 0.19 17.92 23.12
C PRO A 28 1.04 18.90 22.31
N GLY A 29 2.37 18.78 22.32
CA GLY A 29 3.27 19.56 21.46
C GLY A 29 3.13 19.12 20.00
N THR A 30 3.31 17.83 19.76
CA THR A 30 3.18 17.21 18.43
C THR A 30 1.79 17.45 17.81
N VAL A 31 0.71 17.31 18.58
CA VAL A 31 -0.65 17.60 18.09
C VAL A 31 -0.78 19.04 17.60
N ARG A 32 -0.30 20.01 18.39
CA ARG A 32 -0.34 21.43 18.01
C ARG A 32 0.50 21.73 16.77
N GLU A 33 1.62 21.05 16.57
CA GLU A 33 2.43 21.20 15.36
C GLU A 33 1.70 20.67 14.12
N LEU A 34 1.06 19.51 14.23
CA LEU A 34 0.24 18.94 13.15
C LEU A 34 -0.97 19.82 12.83
N GLU A 35 -1.65 20.37 13.84
CA GLU A 35 -2.76 21.30 13.65
C GLU A 35 -2.32 22.60 12.95
N ARG A 36 -1.19 23.18 13.36
CA ARG A 36 -0.61 24.36 12.68
C ARG A 36 -0.23 24.06 11.23
N ALA A 37 0.15 22.83 10.93
CA ALA A 37 0.39 22.36 9.57
C ALA A 37 -0.90 22.03 8.79
N GLY A 38 -2.09 22.20 9.39
CA GLY A 38 -3.39 21.91 8.76
C GLY A 38 -3.73 20.42 8.69
N LEU A 39 -3.09 19.58 9.52
CA LEU A 39 -3.18 18.11 9.44
C LEU A 39 -4.05 17.48 10.52
N GLY A 40 -4.76 18.26 11.35
CA GLY A 40 -5.66 17.70 12.37
C GLY A 40 -6.72 16.76 11.77
N ALA A 41 -7.27 17.16 10.62
CA ALA A 41 -8.22 16.35 9.87
C ALA A 41 -7.57 15.04 9.35
N ALA A 42 -6.32 15.10 8.86
CA ALA A 42 -5.60 13.92 8.41
C ALA A 42 -5.26 12.94 9.55
N LEU A 43 -4.96 13.46 10.74
CA LEU A 43 -4.75 12.64 11.93
C LEU A 43 -6.02 11.90 12.34
N ALA A 44 -7.18 12.56 12.28
CA ALA A 44 -8.47 11.90 12.54
C ALA A 44 -8.71 10.75 11.55
N THR A 45 -8.45 10.96 10.26
CA THR A 45 -8.56 9.91 9.23
C THR A 45 -7.60 8.74 9.48
N LEU A 46 -6.37 9.01 9.92
CA LEU A 46 -5.40 7.95 10.26
C LEU A 46 -5.87 7.11 11.45
N ARG A 47 -6.45 7.73 12.49
CA ARG A 47 -6.91 7.05 13.71
C ARG A 47 -8.26 6.34 13.55
N SER A 48 -9.13 6.83 12.69
CA SER A 48 -10.48 6.28 12.47
C SER A 48 -10.82 6.22 10.97
N PRO A 49 -10.09 5.40 10.19
CA PRO A 49 -10.37 5.24 8.78
C PRO A 49 -11.65 4.45 8.52
N LEU A 50 -12.33 4.77 7.42
CA LEU A 50 -13.36 3.89 6.85
C LEU A 50 -12.72 2.74 6.08
N VAL A 51 -11.60 3.02 5.41
CA VAL A 51 -10.82 2.03 4.65
C VAL A 51 -9.35 2.17 4.98
N THR A 52 -8.68 1.04 5.19
CA THR A 52 -7.22 0.96 5.34
C THR A 52 -6.60 0.30 4.12
N LEU A 53 -5.40 0.74 3.74
CA LEU A 53 -4.62 0.12 2.70
C LEU A 53 -3.19 -0.12 3.20
N GLU A 54 -2.65 -1.28 2.86
CA GLU A 54 -1.23 -1.57 3.00
C GLU A 54 -0.66 -2.00 1.64
N VAL A 55 0.42 -1.36 1.21
CA VAL A 55 1.16 -1.74 0.01
C VAL A 55 2.53 -2.19 0.45
N LEU A 56 2.76 -3.50 0.42
CA LEU A 56 4.09 -4.06 0.57
C LEU A 56 4.72 -4.17 -0.81
N LEU A 57 5.88 -3.56 -1.00
CA LEU A 57 6.71 -3.67 -2.19
C LEU A 57 7.97 -4.46 -1.84
N ALA A 58 8.18 -5.60 -2.48
CA ALA A 58 9.31 -6.50 -2.26
C ALA A 58 10.18 -6.56 -3.54
N GLY A 59 11.38 -5.99 -3.47
CA GLY A 59 12.39 -6.08 -4.54
C GLY A 59 13.79 -6.10 -3.92
N ALA A 60 14.70 -5.26 -4.42
CA ALA A 60 16.02 -5.07 -3.80
C ALA A 60 15.93 -4.55 -2.35
N THR A 61 14.85 -3.84 -2.03
CA THR A 61 14.49 -3.45 -0.67
C THR A 61 13.01 -3.74 -0.45
N VAL A 62 12.62 -3.81 0.83
CA VAL A 62 11.20 -3.87 1.21
C VAL A 62 10.73 -2.48 1.59
N GLN A 63 9.58 -2.08 1.05
CA GLN A 63 8.90 -0.84 1.41
C GLN A 63 7.46 -1.17 1.80
N LEU A 64 7.03 -0.64 2.94
CA LEU A 64 5.64 -0.76 3.39
C LEU A 64 5.00 0.62 3.42
N HIS A 65 4.15 0.88 2.44
CA HIS A 65 3.31 2.07 2.39
C HIS A 65 1.98 1.75 3.07
N ARG A 66 1.42 2.75 3.74
CA ARG A 66 0.07 2.63 4.33
C ARG A 66 -0.80 3.77 3.86
N ALA A 67 -2.10 3.55 3.78
CA ALA A 67 -3.06 4.60 3.61
C ALA A 67 -4.29 4.39 4.47
N SER A 68 -4.88 5.49 4.89
CA SER A 68 -6.14 5.57 5.63
C SER A 68 -7.07 6.48 4.85
N VAL A 69 -8.29 6.03 4.60
CA VAL A 69 -9.24 6.74 3.74
C VAL A 69 -10.55 6.94 4.49
N ASP A 70 -11.07 8.16 4.43
CA ASP A 70 -12.45 8.50 4.78
C ASP A 70 -13.19 9.02 3.52
N ALA A 71 -14.41 9.54 3.70
CA ALA A 71 -15.22 10.04 2.60
C ALA A 71 -14.58 11.21 1.83
N ASP A 72 -13.73 12.02 2.50
CA ASP A 72 -13.21 13.27 1.97
C ASP A 72 -11.72 13.19 1.58
N ARG A 73 -10.96 12.27 2.19
CA ARG A 73 -9.51 12.22 2.03
C ARG A 73 -8.92 10.82 2.11
N ALA A 74 -7.83 10.65 1.38
CA ALA A 74 -6.87 9.58 1.55
C ALA A 74 -5.59 10.17 2.15
N VAL A 75 -5.19 9.64 3.31
CA VAL A 75 -3.93 9.98 3.98
C VAL A 75 -2.97 8.83 3.78
N VAL A 76 -1.87 9.08 3.06
CA VAL A 76 -0.85 8.09 2.71
C VAL A 76 0.40 8.32 3.53
N LEU A 77 0.85 7.28 4.22
CA LEU A 77 2.17 7.18 4.82
C LEU A 77 3.11 6.50 3.82
N LEU A 78 3.75 7.31 2.99
CA LEU A 78 4.64 6.85 1.93
C LEU A 78 6.00 6.49 2.51
N ALA A 79 6.37 5.21 2.53
CA ALA A 79 7.74 4.80 2.84
C ALA A 79 8.74 5.41 1.83
N VAL A 80 9.58 6.34 2.29
CA VAL A 80 10.61 6.99 1.47
C VAL A 80 11.96 6.27 1.55
N ARG A 81 12.25 5.67 2.72
CA ARG A 81 13.39 4.77 2.97
C ARG A 81 13.04 3.90 4.20
N PRO A 82 13.82 2.85 4.51
CA PRO A 82 13.57 2.04 5.71
C PRO A 82 13.45 2.91 6.97
N GLY A 83 12.37 2.73 7.73
CA GLY A 83 12.10 3.45 8.98
C GLY A 83 11.76 4.93 8.83
N LEU A 84 11.47 5.43 7.62
CA LEU A 84 11.05 6.82 7.40
C LEU A 84 9.90 6.90 6.39
N HIS A 85 8.83 7.56 6.81
CA HIS A 85 7.62 7.77 6.03
C HIS A 85 7.35 9.25 5.84
N GLN A 86 6.80 9.60 4.69
CA GLN A 86 6.26 10.92 4.41
C GLN A 86 4.74 10.85 4.42
N LEU A 87 4.09 11.75 5.15
CA LEU A 87 2.65 11.90 5.15
C LEU A 87 2.22 12.72 3.93
N MET A 88 1.26 12.20 3.19
CA MET A 88 0.63 12.88 2.06
C MET A 88 -0.89 12.84 2.24
N VAL A 89 -1.54 13.99 2.03
CA VAL A 89 -3.01 14.08 2.01
C VAL A 89 -3.43 14.31 0.56
N LEU A 90 -4.37 13.51 0.07
CA LEU A 90 -4.92 13.63 -1.27
C LEU A 90 -6.44 13.36 -1.27
N PRO A 91 -7.18 13.88 -2.27
CA PRO A 91 -8.55 13.46 -2.52
C PRO A 91 -8.62 11.94 -2.78
N PRO A 92 -9.65 11.20 -2.33
CA PRO A 92 -9.76 9.76 -2.56
C PRO A 92 -9.70 9.37 -4.04
N SER A 93 -10.22 10.23 -4.93
CA SER A 93 -10.16 10.05 -6.39
C SER A 93 -8.73 9.98 -6.95
N HIS A 94 -7.72 10.49 -6.23
CA HIS A 94 -6.32 10.44 -6.62
C HIS A 94 -5.59 9.18 -6.12
N LEU A 95 -6.24 8.34 -5.31
CA LEU A 95 -5.61 7.17 -4.69
C LEU A 95 -5.13 6.15 -5.73
N ALA A 96 -5.90 5.94 -6.81
CA ALA A 96 -5.48 5.03 -7.88
C ALA A 96 -4.15 5.47 -8.51
N ALA A 97 -3.96 6.77 -8.75
CA ALA A 97 -2.71 7.31 -9.27
C ALA A 97 -1.56 7.19 -8.25
N ALA A 98 -1.85 7.36 -6.95
CA ALA A 98 -0.88 7.13 -5.88
C ALA A 98 -0.45 5.66 -5.81
N LEU A 99 -1.40 4.71 -5.92
CA LEU A 99 -1.14 3.27 -5.94
C LEU A 99 -0.21 2.90 -7.10
N VAL A 100 -0.50 3.37 -8.33
CA VAL A 100 0.37 3.17 -9.50
C VAL A 100 1.82 3.59 -9.20
N ARG A 101 2.02 4.73 -8.53
CA ARG A 101 3.36 5.21 -8.16
C ARG A 101 4.01 4.35 -7.08
N MET A 102 3.26 3.96 -6.03
CA MET A 102 3.77 3.13 -4.94
C MET A 102 4.17 1.73 -5.42
N THR A 103 3.35 1.11 -6.27
CA THR A 103 3.60 -0.21 -6.85
C THR A 103 4.58 -0.19 -8.02
N ARG A 104 5.06 0.99 -8.43
CA ARG A 104 5.92 1.21 -9.61
C ARG A 104 5.33 0.63 -10.89
N THR A 105 4.00 0.56 -10.96
CA THR A 105 3.27 0.08 -12.14
C THR A 105 3.46 1.11 -13.26
N GLY A 106 4.10 0.69 -14.35
CA GLY A 106 4.34 1.55 -15.50
C GLY A 106 4.08 0.81 -16.81
N PRO A 107 4.32 1.47 -17.95
CA PRO A 107 4.29 0.80 -19.24
C PRO A 107 5.26 -0.40 -19.23
N ARG A 108 4.75 -1.56 -19.61
CA ARG A 108 5.51 -2.80 -19.78
C ARG A 108 5.17 -3.37 -21.15
N ARG A 109 6.08 -4.15 -21.73
CA ARG A 109 5.67 -5.07 -22.80
C ARG A 109 4.60 -5.98 -22.20
N ALA A 110 3.49 -6.17 -22.92
CA ALA A 110 2.44 -7.07 -22.48
C ALA A 110 3.10 -8.40 -22.11
N ALA A 111 2.71 -8.95 -20.96
CA ALA A 111 3.17 -10.27 -20.59
C ALA A 111 2.91 -11.21 -21.77
N GLY A 112 3.90 -12.05 -22.12
CA GLY A 112 3.60 -13.18 -23.00
C GLY A 112 2.44 -13.90 -22.31
N GLY A 113 1.28 -14.00 -22.98
CA GLY A 113 -0.02 -14.23 -22.35
C GLY A 113 -0.22 -15.61 -21.69
N GLU A 114 0.86 -16.23 -21.25
CA GLU A 114 0.91 -17.55 -20.66
C GLU A 114 0.74 -17.46 -19.14
N ARG A 115 -0.18 -18.26 -18.62
CA ARG A 115 -0.28 -18.55 -17.20
C ARG A 115 0.90 -19.41 -16.78
N ARG A 116 1.34 -19.26 -15.54
CA ARG A 116 2.45 -20.04 -14.98
C ARG A 116 2.09 -20.57 -13.61
N ALA A 117 2.70 -21.67 -13.19
CA ALA A 117 2.60 -22.12 -11.81
C ALA A 117 3.14 -21.02 -10.87
N ALA A 118 2.39 -20.73 -9.82
CA ALA A 118 2.84 -19.84 -8.77
C ALA A 118 3.78 -20.57 -7.80
N PRO A 119 4.76 -19.87 -7.20
CA PRO A 119 5.47 -20.39 -6.04
C PRO A 119 4.50 -20.74 -4.91
N ALA A 120 4.74 -21.86 -4.22
CA ALA A 120 3.91 -22.25 -3.09
C ALA A 120 3.94 -21.16 -2.01
N GLU A 121 2.76 -20.81 -1.48
CA GLU A 121 2.57 -19.79 -0.44
C GLU A 121 3.19 -18.43 -0.79
N ALA A 122 3.22 -18.07 -2.08
CA ALA A 122 3.87 -16.83 -2.56
C ALA A 122 3.35 -15.60 -1.80
N ALA A 123 2.03 -15.47 -1.61
CA ALA A 123 1.43 -14.35 -0.88
C ALA A 123 2.00 -14.19 0.53
N THR A 124 2.05 -15.27 1.31
CA THR A 124 2.57 -15.28 2.69
C THR A 124 4.08 -15.08 2.73
N ARG A 125 4.83 -15.80 1.90
CA ARG A 125 6.29 -15.78 1.89
C ARG A 125 6.85 -14.42 1.45
N LEU A 126 6.14 -13.67 0.60
CA LEU A 126 6.49 -12.29 0.25
C LEU A 126 6.46 -11.32 1.44
N LEU A 127 5.68 -11.63 2.48
CA LEU A 127 5.58 -10.82 3.70
C LEU A 127 6.58 -11.25 4.78
N SER A 128 7.33 -12.32 4.54
CA SER A 128 8.29 -12.83 5.52
C SER A 128 9.24 -11.73 5.95
N ALA A 129 9.59 -11.66 7.24
CA ALA A 129 10.66 -10.76 7.71
C ALA A 129 12.05 -11.22 7.23
N ASP A 130 12.19 -12.50 6.92
CA ASP A 130 13.41 -13.10 6.39
C ASP A 130 13.59 -12.72 4.90
N ASP A 131 14.71 -12.05 4.60
CA ASP A 131 15.05 -11.64 3.24
C ASP A 131 15.32 -12.83 2.32
N ALA A 132 15.95 -13.90 2.81
CA ALA A 132 16.21 -15.08 1.99
C ALA A 132 14.91 -15.74 1.53
N VAL A 133 13.89 -15.78 2.39
CA VAL A 133 12.56 -16.29 2.04
C VAL A 133 11.93 -15.45 0.94
N ARG A 134 11.93 -14.11 1.07
CA ARG A 134 11.34 -13.21 0.07
C ARG A 134 12.08 -13.29 -1.27
N GLN A 135 13.42 -13.24 -1.25
CA GLN A 135 14.23 -13.33 -2.45
C GLN A 135 14.05 -14.69 -3.15
N GLY A 136 13.90 -15.78 -2.39
CA GLY A 136 13.58 -17.10 -2.93
C GLY A 136 12.28 -17.10 -3.74
N VAL A 137 11.21 -16.50 -3.21
CA VAL A 137 9.93 -16.38 -3.94
C VAL A 137 10.09 -15.56 -5.23
N LEU A 138 10.82 -14.44 -5.18
CA LEU A 138 11.06 -13.62 -6.38
C LEU A 138 11.83 -14.41 -7.44
N GLN A 139 12.83 -15.20 -7.04
CA GLN A 139 13.58 -16.07 -7.95
C GLN A 139 12.72 -17.19 -8.55
N GLU A 140 11.94 -17.90 -7.72
CA GLU A 140 10.99 -18.94 -8.16
C GLU A 140 9.96 -18.37 -9.16
N ALA A 141 9.48 -17.14 -8.92
CA ALA A 141 8.56 -16.44 -9.82
C ALA A 141 9.25 -15.86 -11.07
N ALA A 142 10.58 -15.87 -11.16
CA ALA A 142 11.37 -15.13 -12.15
C ALA A 142 11.01 -13.63 -12.20
N ALA A 143 10.81 -13.02 -11.02
CA ALA A 143 10.40 -11.65 -10.84
C ALA A 143 11.54 -10.78 -10.31
N THR A 144 11.52 -9.49 -10.66
CA THR A 144 12.43 -8.47 -10.12
C THR A 144 11.82 -7.67 -8.98
N LEU A 145 10.50 -7.68 -8.92
CA LEU A 145 9.69 -6.94 -7.98
C LEU A 145 8.40 -7.72 -7.77
N ALA A 146 7.89 -7.75 -6.55
CA ALA A 146 6.54 -8.16 -6.25
C ALA A 146 5.92 -7.12 -5.32
N TRP A 147 4.59 -7.05 -5.31
CA TRP A 147 3.89 -6.26 -4.33
C TRP A 147 2.58 -6.92 -3.93
N ARG A 148 2.18 -6.64 -2.69
CA ARG A 148 0.86 -6.95 -2.17
C ARG A 148 0.15 -5.64 -1.86
N LEU A 149 -1.06 -5.48 -2.39
CA LEU A 149 -2.02 -4.49 -1.93
C LEU A 149 -3.06 -5.21 -1.05
N ARG A 150 -3.13 -4.82 0.22
CA ARG A 150 -4.20 -5.20 1.15
C ARG A 150 -5.13 -4.02 1.31
N VAL A 151 -6.43 -4.23 1.14
CA VAL A 151 -7.47 -3.24 1.41
C VAL A 151 -8.38 -3.79 2.49
N GLY A 152 -8.61 -3.06 3.59
CA GLY A 152 -9.47 -3.47 4.69
C GLY A 152 -10.58 -2.48 4.98
N TRP A 153 -11.79 -2.96 5.25
CA TRP A 153 -12.99 -2.19 5.62
C TRP A 153 -13.91 -3.08 6.44
N ASP A 154 -14.60 -2.53 7.44
CA ASP A 154 -15.61 -3.23 8.26
C ASP A 154 -15.22 -4.65 8.75
N GLY A 155 -13.96 -4.84 9.15
CA GLY A 155 -13.42 -6.13 9.57
C GLY A 155 -13.08 -7.11 8.43
N GLU A 156 -13.47 -6.81 7.19
CA GLU A 156 -13.11 -7.54 5.98
C GLU A 156 -11.79 -7.03 5.38
N HIS A 157 -11.19 -7.86 4.52
CA HIS A 157 -10.08 -7.43 3.68
C HIS A 157 -10.06 -8.16 2.34
N ARG A 158 -9.46 -7.51 1.34
CA ARG A 158 -9.05 -8.10 0.06
C ARG A 158 -7.56 -7.92 -0.12
N ASP A 159 -6.91 -8.97 -0.60
CA ASP A 159 -5.50 -8.97 -0.97
C ASP A 159 -5.37 -9.09 -2.49
N LEU A 160 -4.42 -8.36 -3.06
CA LEU A 160 -3.99 -8.47 -4.44
C LEU A 160 -2.48 -8.59 -4.44
N VAL A 161 -1.96 -9.70 -4.95
CA VAL A 161 -0.52 -9.94 -5.08
C VAL A 161 -0.13 -9.92 -6.54
N VAL A 162 0.91 -9.17 -6.88
CA VAL A 162 1.41 -9.03 -8.24
C VAL A 162 2.91 -9.19 -8.28
N VAL A 163 3.39 -9.88 -9.31
CA VAL A 163 4.81 -10.00 -9.64
C VAL A 163 5.11 -9.25 -10.94
N ASP A 164 6.27 -8.57 -10.97
CA ASP A 164 6.80 -7.83 -12.11
C ASP A 164 8.20 -8.36 -12.44
N GLY A 165 8.35 -8.90 -13.64
CA GLY A 165 9.59 -9.49 -14.13
C GLY A 165 9.74 -9.39 -15.64
N PRO A 166 10.77 -10.03 -16.22
CA PRO A 166 11.03 -10.00 -17.66
C PRO A 166 9.85 -10.52 -18.51
N ALA A 167 9.04 -11.41 -17.94
CA ALA A 167 7.84 -11.96 -18.57
C ALA A 167 6.63 -11.01 -18.51
N GLY A 168 6.73 -9.84 -17.88
CA GLY A 168 5.64 -8.89 -17.67
C GLY A 168 4.97 -9.00 -16.29
N LEU A 169 3.81 -8.35 -16.16
CA LEU A 169 3.04 -8.29 -14.90
C LEU A 169 2.13 -9.51 -14.79
N HIS A 170 2.11 -10.15 -13.62
CA HIS A 170 1.19 -11.24 -13.33
C HIS A 170 0.53 -11.04 -11.97
N VAL A 171 -0.77 -11.30 -11.88
CA VAL A 171 -1.50 -11.42 -10.61
C VAL A 171 -1.38 -12.85 -10.12
N LEU A 172 -1.17 -13.02 -8.83
CA LEU A 172 -1.27 -14.32 -8.18
C LEU A 172 -2.74 -14.66 -7.95
N ASP A 173 -3.16 -15.78 -8.53
CA ASP A 173 -4.44 -16.44 -8.27
C ASP A 173 -4.17 -17.58 -7.27
N ASP A 174 -4.38 -17.30 -5.98
CA ASP A 174 -4.11 -18.26 -4.89
C ASP A 174 -5.03 -19.49 -4.96
N GLU A 175 -6.25 -19.36 -5.50
CA GLU A 175 -7.19 -20.48 -5.64
C GLU A 175 -6.73 -21.44 -6.74
N ALA A 176 -6.27 -20.91 -7.87
CA ALA A 176 -5.74 -21.70 -8.96
C ALA A 176 -4.27 -22.13 -8.73
N GLY A 177 -3.54 -21.47 -7.84
CA GLY A 177 -2.09 -21.63 -7.69
C GLY A 177 -1.32 -21.15 -8.92
N GLU A 178 -1.82 -20.11 -9.60
CA GLU A 178 -1.30 -19.64 -10.88
C GLU A 178 -0.88 -18.16 -10.83
N LEU A 179 0.09 -17.80 -11.66
CA LEU A 179 0.42 -16.43 -12.04
C LEU A 179 -0.30 -16.13 -13.36
N VAL A 180 -1.30 -15.26 -13.29
CA VAL A 180 -2.16 -14.87 -14.42
C VAL A 180 -1.63 -13.57 -15.03
N PRO A 181 -1.31 -13.53 -16.33
CA PRO A 181 -0.76 -12.34 -16.98
C PRO A 181 -1.78 -11.20 -16.97
N VAL A 182 -1.32 -9.99 -16.66
CA VAL A 182 -2.14 -8.78 -16.64
C VAL A 182 -1.46 -7.61 -17.34
N SER A 183 -2.26 -6.67 -17.83
CA SER A 183 -1.77 -5.40 -18.34
C SER A 183 -1.72 -4.34 -17.24
N ALA A 184 -0.87 -3.34 -17.40
CA ALA A 184 -0.86 -2.16 -16.53
C ALA A 184 -2.22 -1.43 -16.54
N THR A 185 -2.94 -1.45 -17.68
CA THR A 185 -4.29 -0.88 -17.78
C THR A 185 -5.31 -1.67 -16.96
N SER A 186 -5.24 -3.01 -16.99
CA SER A 186 -6.10 -3.86 -16.18
C SER A 186 -5.87 -3.62 -14.69
N LEU A 187 -4.60 -3.52 -14.26
CA LEU A 187 -4.26 -3.18 -12.88
C LEU A 187 -4.72 -1.77 -12.48
N TYR A 188 -4.58 -0.78 -13.36
CA TYR A 188 -5.10 0.56 -13.10
C TYR A 188 -6.62 0.55 -12.87
N ARG A 189 -7.38 -0.24 -13.65
CA ARG A 189 -8.82 -0.42 -13.44
C ARG A 189 -9.11 -1.03 -12.07
N VAL A 190 -8.35 -2.03 -11.65
CA VAL A 190 -8.48 -2.61 -10.30
C VAL A 190 -8.23 -1.55 -9.23
N PHE A 191 -7.22 -0.70 -9.39
CA PHE A 191 -6.96 0.39 -8.44
C PHE A 191 -8.09 1.43 -8.40
N THR A 192 -8.75 1.73 -9.53
CA THR A 192 -9.89 2.66 -9.54
C THR A 192 -11.14 2.10 -8.86
N THR A 193 -11.20 0.78 -8.64
CA THR A 193 -12.28 0.09 -7.93
C THR A 193 -11.82 -0.55 -6.63
N ALA A 194 -10.62 -0.18 -6.14
CA ALA A 194 -10.04 -0.79 -4.95
C ALA A 194 -10.76 -0.35 -3.67
N LEU A 195 -11.30 0.86 -3.65
CA LEU A 195 -12.11 1.34 -2.54
C LEU A 195 -13.52 0.75 -2.64
N PRO A 196 -14.05 0.14 -1.56
CA PRO A 196 -15.43 -0.33 -1.54
C PRO A 196 -16.37 0.88 -1.60
N PRO A 197 -17.23 1.00 -2.63
CA PRO A 197 -18.16 2.12 -2.75
C PRO A 197 -19.06 2.27 -1.50
N GLU A 198 -19.49 1.14 -0.94
CA GLU A 198 -20.29 1.04 0.27
C GLU A 198 -19.59 1.59 1.51
N ALA A 199 -18.25 1.46 1.59
CA ALA A 199 -17.48 1.94 2.74
C ALA A 199 -17.27 3.47 2.72
N LEU A 200 -17.53 4.12 1.58
CA LEU A 200 -17.36 5.57 1.40
C LEU A 200 -18.69 6.33 1.32
N ALA A 201 -19.82 5.62 1.36
CA ALA A 201 -21.13 6.25 1.45
C ALA A 201 -21.30 6.91 2.84
N PRO A 202 -21.89 8.12 2.92
CA PRO A 202 -22.23 8.69 4.22
C PRO A 202 -23.19 7.75 4.94
N ALA A 203 -22.94 7.48 6.22
CA ALA A 203 -23.84 6.70 7.06
C ALA A 203 -25.22 7.39 7.07
N SER A 204 -26.21 6.72 6.48
CA SER A 204 -27.60 7.16 6.39
C SER A 204 -28.35 7.00 7.70
#